data_AF-A0A6J4N589-F1
#
_entry.id   AF-A0A6J4N589-F1
#
_cell.length_a   1.000
_cell.length_b   1.000
_cell.length_c   1.000
_cell.angle_alpha   90.00
_cell.angle_beta   90.00
_cell.angle_gamma   90.00
#
_symmetry.space_group_name_H-M   'P 1'
#
loop_
_entity.id
_entity.type
_entity.pdbx_description
1 polymer ?
#
loop_
_entity_poly.entity_id
_entity_poly.type
_entity_poly.pdbx_seq_one_letter_code
_entity_poly.pdbx_strand_id
1 'polypeptide(L)'
;MAYEPLSALALAAVFLASVLGGGINAIAGGGTLLTFPALVGLGIPALTANATSTVALWPGALSSMWGYRGELRGARAWVLRLALPSIAGGVLGAWLLLRTPPDRFALIVPFLVLGATLLFLGQAPLMRRLRRSGAAPPSAAAVPEGRDPEVAPWPFLAAQFAIGVYGGYFGAGVGILMLAGLGMMGFTNIHRMNGLKNWGAICMNVVAAAIFALSGIVDWPVALAMTAGGLLGGYAGSRMAQRVSQQRVRHAIVAIGLASFLFLLLRPL
;
A
#
# COMPACT_ATOMS: atom_id res chain seq x y z
N MET A 1 12.47 25.35 5.96
CA MET A 1 13.69 25.24 5.13
C MET A 1 13.19 24.99 3.71
N ALA A 2 13.27 25.97 2.81
CA ALA A 2 12.74 25.86 1.47
C ALA A 2 13.76 25.14 0.58
N TYR A 3 13.44 23.92 0.13
CA TYR A 3 14.21 23.23 -0.90
C TYR A 3 14.05 23.99 -2.22
N GLU A 4 15.10 24.04 -3.06
CA GLU A 4 14.92 24.57 -4.42
C GLU A 4 13.83 23.78 -5.14
N PRO A 5 12.96 24.45 -5.92
CA PRO A 5 11.95 23.77 -6.71
C PRO A 5 12.62 22.77 -7.65
N LEU A 6 12.13 21.53 -7.64
CA LEU A 6 12.66 20.47 -8.51
C LEU A 6 12.65 20.91 -9.97
N SER A 7 13.71 20.51 -10.70
CA SER A 7 13.76 20.71 -12.14
C SER A 7 12.62 19.97 -12.84
N ALA A 8 12.21 20.46 -14.03
CA ALA A 8 11.18 19.81 -14.84
C ALA A 8 11.51 18.33 -15.13
N LEU A 9 12.80 18.00 -15.27
CA LEU A 9 13.28 16.64 -15.45
C LEU A 9 13.03 15.76 -14.22
N ALA A 10 13.27 16.29 -13.01
CA ALA A 10 12.99 15.58 -11.77
C ALA A 10 11.47 15.35 -11.59
N LEU A 11 10.64 16.35 -11.90
CA LEU A 11 9.17 16.18 -11.88
C LEU A 11 8.69 15.13 -12.90
N ALA A 12 9.28 15.09 -14.10
CA ALA A 12 8.98 14.05 -15.08
C ALA A 12 9.39 12.65 -14.59
N ALA A 13 10.55 12.52 -13.94
CA ALA A 13 10.99 11.25 -13.35
C ALA A 13 10.04 10.77 -12.24
N VAL A 14 9.62 11.69 -11.36
CA VAL A 14 8.65 11.40 -10.29
C VAL A 14 7.28 11.01 -10.85
N PHE A 15 6.82 11.70 -11.90
CA PHE A 15 5.60 11.36 -12.62
C PHE A 15 5.67 9.91 -13.14
N LEU A 16 6.75 9.56 -13.86
CA LEU A 16 6.93 8.21 -14.42
C LEU A 16 7.03 7.14 -13.33
N ALA A 17 7.78 7.42 -12.25
CA ALA A 17 7.85 6.54 -11.09
C ALA A 17 6.45 6.33 -10.47
N SER A 18 5.61 7.36 -10.46
CA SER A 18 4.24 7.30 -9.94
C SER A 18 3.26 6.59 -10.88
N VAL A 19 3.46 6.65 -12.21
CA VAL A 19 2.72 5.79 -13.15
C VAL A 19 3.01 4.32 -12.86
N LEU A 20 4.28 3.94 -12.75
CA LEU A 20 4.68 2.58 -12.42
C LEU A 20 4.20 2.17 -11.03
N GLY A 21 4.41 3.03 -10.03
CA GLY A 21 3.98 2.83 -8.65
C GLY A 21 2.47 2.64 -8.54
N GLY A 22 1.68 3.52 -9.18
CA GLY A 22 0.22 3.41 -9.23
C GLY A 22 -0.24 2.09 -9.86
N GLY A 23 0.38 1.68 -10.96
CA GLY A 23 0.08 0.40 -11.62
C GLY A 23 0.40 -0.81 -10.75
N ILE A 24 1.58 -0.82 -10.12
CA ILE A 24 1.99 -1.85 -9.15
C ILE A 24 1.01 -1.87 -7.97
N ASN A 25 0.61 -0.70 -7.46
CA ASN A 25 -0.31 -0.61 -6.34
C ASN A 25 -1.68 -1.19 -6.71
N ALA A 26 -2.18 -0.93 -7.91
CA ALA A 26 -3.43 -1.49 -8.42
C ALA A 26 -3.42 -3.03 -8.45
N ILE A 27 -2.29 -3.63 -8.86
CA ILE A 27 -2.18 -5.08 -9.07
C ILE A 27 -1.87 -5.84 -7.78
N ALA A 28 -0.92 -5.34 -6.97
CA ALA A 28 -0.29 -6.11 -5.90
C ALA A 28 -0.04 -5.34 -4.60
N GLY A 29 -0.28 -4.02 -4.56
CA GLY A 29 -0.17 -3.24 -3.32
C GLY A 29 1.24 -2.80 -2.91
N GLY A 30 2.21 -2.86 -3.83
CA GLY A 30 3.63 -2.56 -3.56
C GLY A 30 4.14 -1.24 -4.14
N GLY A 31 3.28 -0.37 -4.66
CA GLY A 31 3.69 0.80 -5.46
C GLY A 31 4.61 1.78 -4.72
N THR A 32 4.36 1.98 -3.43
CA THR A 32 5.15 2.90 -2.59
C THR A 32 6.59 2.42 -2.39
N LEU A 33 6.88 1.11 -2.57
CA LEU A 33 8.25 0.59 -2.53
C LEU A 33 9.10 1.14 -3.68
N LEU A 34 8.48 1.63 -4.75
CA LEU A 34 9.17 2.32 -5.84
C LEU A 34 9.19 3.83 -5.64
N THR A 35 8.05 4.45 -5.32
CA THR A 35 7.93 5.91 -5.32
C THR A 35 8.69 6.56 -4.18
N PHE A 36 8.64 5.98 -2.97
CA PHE A 36 9.30 6.57 -1.81
C PHE A 36 10.83 6.69 -1.97
N PRO A 37 11.56 5.63 -2.33
CA PRO A 37 13.01 5.72 -2.56
C PRO A 37 13.38 6.63 -3.74
N ALA A 38 12.51 6.74 -4.74
CA ALA A 38 12.73 7.68 -5.85
C ALA A 38 12.69 9.14 -5.37
N LEU A 39 11.76 9.51 -4.49
CA LEU A 39 11.70 10.85 -3.89
C LEU A 39 12.92 11.15 -3.03
N VAL A 40 13.30 10.18 -2.19
CA VAL A 40 14.53 10.27 -1.39
C VAL A 40 15.76 10.47 -2.28
N GLY A 41 15.85 9.74 -3.39
CA GLY A 41 16.96 9.86 -4.32
C GLY A 41 17.08 11.21 -5.01
N LEU A 42 15.99 12.00 -5.02
CA LEU A 42 15.97 13.38 -5.48
C LEU A 42 16.29 14.40 -4.37
N GLY A 43 16.68 13.93 -3.18
CA GLY A 43 17.04 14.76 -2.04
C GLY A 43 15.87 15.22 -1.17
N ILE A 44 14.66 14.68 -1.40
CA ILE A 44 13.50 15.00 -0.55
C ILE A 44 13.66 14.25 0.79
N PRO A 45 13.53 14.93 1.94
CA PRO A 45 13.62 14.28 3.25
C PRO A 45 12.63 13.14 3.39
N ALA A 46 13.04 12.05 4.06
CA ALA A 46 12.22 10.85 4.20
C ALA A 46 10.80 11.15 4.71
N LEU A 47 10.67 11.97 5.75
CA LEU A 47 9.37 12.31 6.33
C LEU A 47 8.45 13.00 5.29
N THR A 48 8.97 14.01 4.60
CA THR A 48 8.28 14.74 3.53
C THR A 48 7.98 13.84 2.33
N ALA A 49 8.91 12.98 1.93
CA ALA A 49 8.74 12.03 0.85
C ALA A 49 7.59 11.04 1.12
N ASN A 50 7.52 10.52 2.35
CA ASN A 50 6.44 9.61 2.76
C ASN A 50 5.08 10.33 2.76
N ALA A 51 5.00 11.50 3.40
CA ALA A 51 3.78 12.29 3.47
C ALA A 51 3.27 12.69 2.06
N THR A 52 4.18 13.17 1.22
CA THR A 52 3.91 13.57 -0.18
C THR A 52 3.42 12.39 -1.01
N SER A 53 4.07 11.23 -0.90
CA SER A 53 3.67 10.00 -1.60
C SER A 53 2.28 9.52 -1.16
N THR A 54 1.97 9.57 0.13
CA THR A 54 0.64 9.22 0.67
C THR A 54 -0.46 10.12 0.13
N VAL A 55 -0.23 11.45 0.12
CA VAL A 55 -1.16 12.42 -0.46
C VAL A 55 -1.34 12.21 -1.96
N ALA A 56 -0.26 11.88 -2.67
CA ALA A 56 -0.32 11.78 -4.12
C ALA A 56 -0.93 10.48 -4.64
N LEU A 57 -0.79 9.37 -3.92
CA LEU A 57 -1.15 8.04 -4.43
C LEU A 57 -2.55 7.57 -4.02
N TRP A 58 -3.18 8.17 -3.00
CA TRP A 58 -4.55 7.79 -2.62
C TRP A 58 -5.59 7.99 -3.75
N PRO A 59 -5.53 9.03 -4.61
CA PRO A 59 -6.45 9.15 -5.75
C PRO A 59 -6.26 8.03 -6.77
N GLY A 60 -5.02 7.58 -6.98
CA GLY A 60 -4.71 6.42 -7.81
C GLY A 60 -5.24 5.10 -7.22
N ALA A 61 -5.26 4.97 -5.89
CA ALA A 61 -5.93 3.85 -5.22
C ALA A 61 -7.45 3.87 -5.44
N LEU A 62 -8.06 5.06 -5.40
CA LEU A 62 -9.48 5.25 -5.73
C LEU A 62 -9.80 4.86 -7.18
N SER A 63 -8.98 5.29 -8.15
CA SER A 63 -9.14 4.88 -9.56
C SER A 63 -9.00 3.36 -9.74
N SER A 64 -8.07 2.75 -9.00
CA SER A 64 -7.88 1.29 -8.99
C SER A 64 -9.08 0.54 -8.40
N MET A 65 -9.63 1.01 -7.27
CA MET A 65 -10.84 0.44 -6.66
C MET A 65 -12.04 0.53 -7.60
N TRP A 66 -12.15 1.63 -8.36
CA TRP A 66 -13.20 1.79 -9.36
C TRP A 66 -13.14 0.71 -10.45
N GLY A 67 -11.94 0.29 -10.85
CA GLY A 67 -11.73 -0.86 -11.75
C GLY A 67 -12.27 -2.18 -11.19
N TYR A 68 -12.23 -2.36 -9.87
CA TYR A 68 -12.74 -3.53 -9.15
C TYR A 68 -14.16 -3.37 -8.59
N ARG A 69 -14.89 -2.30 -8.94
CA ARG A 69 -16.24 -2.03 -8.41
C ARG A 69 -17.24 -3.17 -8.65
N GLY A 70 -17.09 -3.89 -9.76
CA GLY A 70 -17.91 -5.06 -10.08
C GLY A 70 -17.72 -6.18 -9.06
N GLU A 71 -16.47 -6.39 -8.65
CA GLU A 71 -16.07 -7.41 -7.69
C GLU A 71 -16.49 -7.07 -6.26
N LEU A 72 -16.82 -5.81 -5.96
CA LEU A 72 -17.32 -5.39 -4.65
C LEU A 72 -18.85 -5.53 -4.51
N ARG A 73 -19.57 -5.89 -5.58
CA ARG A 73 -21.02 -6.12 -5.51
C ARG A 73 -21.33 -7.28 -4.57
N GLY A 74 -22.25 -7.05 -3.62
CA GLY A 74 -22.56 -8.02 -2.57
C GLY A 74 -21.52 -8.10 -1.42
N ALA A 75 -20.48 -7.27 -1.43
CA ALA A 75 -19.45 -7.23 -0.38
C ALA A 75 -19.72 -6.18 0.72
N ARG A 76 -20.93 -5.59 0.76
CA ARG A 76 -21.22 -4.39 1.56
C ARG A 76 -20.84 -4.54 3.04
N ALA A 77 -21.12 -5.71 3.63
CA ALA A 77 -20.76 -6.00 5.01
C ALA A 77 -19.24 -5.93 5.23
N TRP A 78 -18.44 -6.51 4.33
CA TRP A 78 -16.97 -6.46 4.40
C TRP A 78 -16.40 -5.08 4.15
N VAL A 79 -16.96 -4.33 3.20
CA VAL A 79 -16.60 -2.92 2.96
C VAL A 79 -16.74 -2.11 4.25
N LEU A 80 -17.87 -2.25 4.96
CA LEU A 80 -18.11 -1.54 6.23
C LEU A 80 -17.20 -2.05 7.37
N ARG A 81 -17.01 -3.36 7.49
CA ARG A 81 -16.18 -3.99 8.53
C ARG A 81 -14.70 -3.60 8.42
N LEU A 82 -14.19 -3.42 7.21
CA LEU A 82 -12.81 -2.99 6.97
C LEU A 82 -12.64 -1.48 7.12
N ALA A 83 -13.68 -0.68 6.84
CA ALA A 83 -13.57 0.78 6.84
C ALA A 83 -13.16 1.33 8.21
N LEU A 84 -13.91 1.01 9.28
CA LEU A 84 -13.67 1.57 10.61
C LEU A 84 -12.25 1.28 11.16
N PRO A 85 -11.77 0.02 11.23
CA PRO A 85 -10.42 -0.25 11.71
C PRO A 85 -9.34 0.37 10.82
N SER A 86 -9.57 0.46 9.50
CA SER A 86 -8.60 1.09 8.58
C SER A 86 -8.54 2.60 8.77
N ILE A 87 -9.69 3.27 8.97
CA ILE A 87 -9.76 4.70 9.24
C ILE A 87 -9.10 5.00 10.60
N ALA A 88 -9.52 4.30 11.66
CA ALA A 88 -8.98 4.51 12.99
C ALA A 88 -7.47 4.23 13.04
N GLY A 89 -7.04 3.15 12.40
CA GLY A 89 -5.62 2.82 12.25
C GLY A 89 -4.89 3.89 11.44
N GLY A 90 -5.43 4.33 10.30
CA GLY A 90 -4.83 5.36 9.45
C GLY A 90 -4.63 6.69 10.17
N VAL A 91 -5.61 7.11 10.98
CA VAL A 91 -5.50 8.30 11.84
C VAL A 91 -4.36 8.13 12.85
N LEU A 92 -4.34 7.02 13.59
CA LEU A 92 -3.31 6.76 14.59
C LEU A 92 -1.91 6.67 13.94
N GLY A 93 -1.80 5.98 12.80
CA GLY A 93 -0.57 5.85 12.04
C GLY A 93 -0.01 7.18 11.55
N ALA A 94 -0.86 8.02 10.96
CA ALA A 94 -0.46 9.35 10.52
C ALA A 94 -0.07 10.25 11.70
N TRP A 95 -0.82 10.19 12.79
CA TRP A 95 -0.48 10.90 14.02
C TRP A 95 0.89 10.43 14.58
N LEU A 96 1.15 9.13 14.61
CA LEU A 96 2.43 8.57 15.03
C LEU A 96 3.57 9.06 14.12
N LEU A 97 3.37 9.09 12.81
CA LEU A 97 4.38 9.60 11.88
C LEU A 97 4.75 11.05 12.18
N LEU A 98 3.75 11.92 12.38
CA LEU A 98 3.99 13.33 12.72
C LEU A 98 4.66 13.53 14.08
N ARG A 99 4.58 12.54 14.97
CA ARG A 99 5.27 12.53 16.26
C ARG A 99 6.64 11.87 16.21
N THR A 100 7.00 11.21 15.11
CA THR A 100 8.32 10.60 14.93
C THR A 100 9.33 11.67 14.51
N PRO A 101 10.45 11.83 15.24
CA PRO A 101 11.53 12.71 14.82
C PRO A 101 12.08 12.31 13.44
N PRO A 102 12.37 13.26 12.53
CA PRO A 102 12.84 12.95 11.17
C PRO A 102 14.01 11.97 11.12
N ASP A 103 15.00 12.14 11.99
CA ASP A 103 16.20 11.27 12.05
C ASP A 103 15.87 9.83 12.43
N ARG A 104 14.90 9.64 13.34
CA ARG A 104 14.43 8.30 13.73
C ARG A 104 13.63 7.65 12.60
N PHE A 105 12.80 8.44 11.91
CA PHE A 105 12.06 7.93 10.76
C PHE A 105 13.02 7.48 9.66
N ALA A 106 13.99 8.32 9.33
CA ALA A 106 15.08 8.04 8.40
C ALA A 106 15.80 6.72 8.72
N LEU A 107 16.15 6.49 9.99
CA LEU A 107 16.82 5.26 10.42
C LEU A 107 15.95 4.00 10.29
N ILE A 108 14.65 4.09 10.52
CA ILE A 108 13.73 2.94 10.51
C ILE A 108 13.28 2.57 9.08
N VAL A 109 13.19 3.56 8.19
CA VAL A 109 12.67 3.43 6.82
C VAL A 109 13.28 2.28 6.00
N PRO A 110 14.62 2.09 5.92
CA PRO A 110 15.21 0.98 5.16
C PRO A 110 14.68 -0.38 5.63
N PHE A 111 14.50 -0.55 6.94
CA PHE A 111 13.96 -1.78 7.52
C PHE A 111 12.47 -1.96 7.24
N LEU A 112 11.70 -0.87 7.14
CA LEU A 112 10.29 -0.95 6.71
C LEU A 112 10.18 -1.41 5.25
N VAL A 113 11.04 -0.87 4.37
CA VAL A 113 11.11 -1.29 2.95
C VAL A 113 11.53 -2.75 2.84
N LEU A 114 12.56 -3.17 3.59
CA LEU A 114 13.00 -4.55 3.62
C LEU A 114 11.91 -5.49 4.14
N GLY A 115 11.27 -5.15 5.26
CA GLY A 115 10.19 -5.92 5.86
C GLY A 115 9.02 -6.10 4.91
N ALA A 116 8.57 -5.02 4.26
CA ALA A 116 7.53 -5.09 3.24
C ALA A 116 7.94 -5.97 2.04
N THR A 117 9.21 -5.89 1.61
CA THR A 117 9.75 -6.71 0.52
C THR A 117 9.83 -8.20 0.87
N LEU A 118 10.30 -8.53 2.08
CA LEU A 118 10.39 -9.90 2.58
C LEU A 118 9.01 -10.50 2.79
N LEU A 119 8.07 -9.72 3.34
CA LEU A 119 6.67 -10.14 3.45
C LEU A 119 6.11 -10.45 2.06
N PHE A 120 6.36 -9.59 1.08
CA PHE A 120 5.91 -9.80 -0.29
C PHE A 120 6.49 -11.07 -0.93
N LEU A 121 7.76 -11.34 -0.67
CA LEU A 121 8.44 -12.54 -1.14
C LEU A 121 7.87 -13.79 -0.47
N GLY A 122 7.64 -13.73 0.85
CA GLY A 122 7.23 -14.83 1.72
C GLY A 122 5.72 -15.13 1.71
N GLN A 123 4.86 -14.19 1.29
CA GLN A 123 3.40 -14.36 1.37
C GLN A 123 2.91 -15.63 0.65
N ALA A 124 3.38 -15.87 -0.58
CA ALA A 124 2.88 -16.96 -1.42
C ALA A 124 3.29 -18.34 -0.88
N PRO A 125 4.57 -18.61 -0.53
CA PRO A 125 4.94 -19.87 0.09
C PRO A 125 4.32 -20.05 1.49
N LEU A 126 4.19 -18.97 2.27
CA LEU A 126 3.57 -19.01 3.61
C LEU A 126 2.10 -19.44 3.52
N MET A 127 1.29 -18.79 2.67
CA MET A 127 -0.11 -19.18 2.47
C MET A 127 -0.25 -20.60 1.91
N ARG A 128 0.65 -21.05 1.04
CA ARG A 128 0.65 -22.45 0.56
C ARG A 128 0.95 -23.45 1.68
N ARG A 129 1.91 -23.14 2.57
CA ARG A 129 2.24 -24.00 3.72
C ARG A 129 1.11 -24.05 4.73
N LEU A 130 0.52 -22.91 5.08
CA LEU A 130 -0.63 -22.84 6.00
C LEU A 130 -1.83 -23.65 5.49
N ARG A 131 -2.14 -23.55 4.18
CA ARG A 131 -3.20 -24.35 3.55
C ARG A 131 -2.92 -25.86 3.57
N ARG A 132 -1.67 -26.27 3.35
CA ARG A 132 -1.27 -27.69 3.38
C ARG A 132 -1.20 -28.29 4.78
N SER A 133 -0.90 -27.47 5.78
CA SER A 133 -0.73 -27.92 7.16
C SER A 133 -2.06 -28.20 7.89
N GLY A 134 -3.21 -27.87 7.31
CA GLY A 134 -4.50 -27.89 8.01
C GLY A 134 -4.62 -26.84 9.14
N ALA A 135 -3.55 -26.11 9.43
CA ALA A 135 -3.49 -25.01 10.41
C ALA A 135 -4.07 -23.69 9.89
N ALA A 136 -4.77 -23.73 8.75
CA ALA A 136 -5.60 -22.62 8.34
C ALA A 136 -6.63 -22.38 9.47
N PRO A 137 -6.84 -21.12 9.92
CA PRO A 137 -7.75 -20.85 11.02
C PRO A 137 -9.12 -21.48 10.71
N PRO A 138 -9.91 -21.89 11.73
CA PRO A 138 -11.18 -22.60 11.53
C PRO A 138 -12.11 -21.92 10.52
N SER A 139 -12.02 -20.59 10.44
CA SER A 139 -12.75 -19.75 9.49
C SER A 139 -12.41 -19.95 8.01
N ALA A 140 -11.22 -20.46 7.66
CA ALA A 140 -10.83 -20.73 6.28
C ALA A 140 -11.19 -22.16 5.83
N ALA A 141 -11.32 -23.10 6.78
CA ALA A 141 -11.72 -24.48 6.51
C ALA A 141 -13.24 -24.65 6.37
N ALA A 142 -14.03 -23.73 6.95
CA ALA A 142 -15.49 -23.79 6.95
C ALA A 142 -16.16 -23.01 5.79
N VAL A 143 -15.41 -22.27 4.97
CA VAL A 143 -15.97 -21.43 3.90
C VAL A 143 -15.98 -22.21 2.58
N PRO A 144 -17.15 -22.47 1.98
CA PRO A 144 -17.24 -23.13 0.68
C PRO A 144 -16.47 -22.35 -0.40
N GLU A 145 -15.83 -23.08 -1.30
CA GLU A 145 -15.06 -22.49 -2.39
C GLU A 145 -15.95 -21.52 -3.21
N GLY A 146 -15.50 -20.26 -3.35
CA GLY A 146 -16.25 -19.23 -4.08
C GLY A 146 -17.25 -18.43 -3.26
N ARG A 147 -17.42 -18.70 -1.96
CA ARG A 147 -18.17 -17.82 -1.04
C ARG A 147 -17.23 -16.93 -0.22
N ASP A 148 -17.71 -15.73 0.07
CA ASP A 148 -17.05 -14.86 1.03
C ASP A 148 -17.33 -15.37 2.45
N PRO A 149 -16.36 -15.27 3.37
CA PRO A 149 -16.63 -15.56 4.77
C PRO A 149 -17.71 -14.63 5.35
N GLU A 150 -18.62 -15.13 6.17
CA GLU A 150 -19.78 -14.33 6.59
C GLU A 150 -19.49 -13.39 7.77
N VAL A 151 -18.57 -13.80 8.65
CA VAL A 151 -18.19 -13.10 9.88
C VAL A 151 -16.75 -12.59 9.81
N ALA A 152 -16.51 -11.40 10.35
CA ALA A 152 -15.16 -10.89 10.58
C ALA A 152 -14.85 -11.01 12.08
N PRO A 153 -14.07 -12.02 12.51
CA PRO A 153 -13.79 -12.21 13.92
C PRO A 153 -12.93 -11.07 14.45
N TRP A 154 -13.05 -10.74 15.74
CA TRP A 154 -12.34 -9.61 16.34
C TRP A 154 -10.81 -9.63 16.12
N PRO A 155 -10.09 -10.78 16.09
CA PRO A 155 -8.65 -10.78 15.84
C PRO A 155 -8.31 -10.30 14.42
N PHE A 156 -9.16 -10.60 13.44
CA PHE A 156 -9.01 -10.11 12.08
C PHE A 156 -9.21 -8.58 12.04
N LEU A 157 -10.21 -8.05 12.75
CA LEU A 157 -10.43 -6.60 12.82
C LEU A 157 -9.30 -5.88 13.54
N ALA A 158 -8.75 -6.46 14.61
CA ALA A 158 -7.58 -5.96 15.31
C ALA A 158 -6.33 -5.98 14.41
N ALA A 159 -6.13 -7.06 13.64
CA ALA A 159 -5.08 -7.12 12.63
C ALA A 159 -5.27 -6.05 11.54
N GLN A 160 -6.49 -5.87 11.04
CA GLN A 160 -6.80 -4.81 10.07
C GLN A 160 -6.54 -3.41 10.65
N PHE A 161 -6.82 -3.19 11.93
CA PHE A 161 -6.48 -1.94 12.61
C PHE A 161 -4.97 -1.74 12.66
N ALA A 162 -4.19 -2.74 13.07
CA ALA A 162 -2.72 -2.67 13.08
C ALA A 162 -2.14 -2.44 11.68
N ILE A 163 -2.71 -3.08 10.66
CA ILE A 163 -2.39 -2.83 9.25
C ILE A 163 -2.73 -1.39 8.87
N GLY A 164 -3.84 -0.84 9.35
CA GLY A 164 -4.21 0.57 9.18
C GLY A 164 -3.23 1.52 9.84
N VAL A 165 -2.75 1.21 11.06
CA VAL A 165 -1.70 2.00 11.76
C VAL A 165 -0.43 2.02 10.94
N TYR A 166 0.04 0.87 10.49
CA TYR A 166 1.20 0.78 9.60
C TYR A 166 0.96 1.52 8.27
N GLY A 167 -0.25 1.40 7.72
CA GLY A 167 -0.67 2.05 6.48
C GLY A 167 -0.62 3.56 6.56
N GLY A 168 -1.17 4.15 7.63
CA GLY A 168 -1.11 5.58 7.89
C GLY A 168 0.30 6.07 8.23
N TYR A 169 1.14 5.22 8.83
CA TYR A 169 2.51 5.58 9.20
C TYR A 169 3.46 5.59 7.99
N PHE A 170 3.48 4.51 7.20
CA PHE A 170 4.41 4.34 6.07
C PHE A 170 3.74 3.87 4.77
N GLY A 171 2.68 3.07 4.85
CA GLY A 171 1.87 2.69 3.68
C GLY A 171 2.50 1.69 2.70
N ALA A 172 3.83 1.58 2.62
CA ALA A 172 4.48 0.71 1.66
C ALA A 172 4.19 -0.77 1.93
N GLY A 173 3.71 -1.49 0.93
CA GLY A 173 3.38 -2.90 1.08
C GLY A 173 2.15 -3.19 1.95
N VAL A 174 1.37 -2.18 2.36
CA VAL A 174 0.16 -2.39 3.17
C VAL A 174 -0.87 -3.29 2.46
N GLY A 175 -0.95 -3.19 1.13
CA GLY A 175 -1.82 -4.05 0.34
C GLY A 175 -1.49 -5.53 0.46
N ILE A 176 -0.22 -5.86 0.69
CA ILE A 176 0.28 -7.22 0.85
C ILE A 176 -0.19 -7.79 2.19
N LEU A 177 -0.04 -6.99 3.25
CA LEU A 177 -0.55 -7.33 4.58
C LEU A 177 -2.06 -7.58 4.54
N MET A 178 -2.80 -6.73 3.83
CA MET A 178 -4.25 -6.90 3.66
C MET A 178 -4.60 -8.17 2.87
N LEU A 179 -3.92 -8.43 1.74
CA LEU A 179 -4.16 -9.65 0.95
C LEU A 179 -3.81 -10.92 1.75
N ALA A 180 -2.75 -10.90 2.54
CA ALA A 180 -2.40 -11.99 3.44
C ALA A 180 -3.49 -12.19 4.51
N GLY A 181 -3.94 -11.11 5.16
CA GLY A 181 -5.04 -11.14 6.13
C GLY A 181 -6.34 -11.70 5.55
N LEU A 182 -6.76 -11.22 4.38
CA LEU A 182 -7.94 -11.69 3.68
C LEU A 182 -7.81 -13.16 3.26
N GLY A 183 -6.62 -13.58 2.82
CA GLY A 183 -6.35 -14.98 2.46
C GLY A 183 -6.41 -15.91 3.68
N MET A 184 -5.89 -15.47 4.83
CA MET A 184 -6.02 -16.19 6.11
C MET A 184 -7.47 -16.25 6.58
N MET A 185 -8.27 -15.23 6.25
CA MET A 185 -9.70 -15.19 6.55
C MET A 185 -10.53 -16.14 5.67
N GLY A 186 -9.93 -16.75 4.65
CA GLY A 186 -10.60 -17.74 3.79
C GLY A 186 -11.08 -17.19 2.46
N PHE A 187 -10.79 -15.94 2.12
CA PHE A 187 -11.05 -15.44 0.77
C PHE A 187 -10.17 -16.18 -0.25
N THR A 188 -10.79 -16.68 -1.33
CA THR A 188 -10.09 -17.40 -2.41
C THR A 188 -10.10 -16.65 -3.73
N ASN A 189 -11.10 -15.80 -3.98
CA ASN A 189 -11.19 -14.99 -5.18
C ASN A 189 -10.25 -13.78 -5.09
N ILE A 190 -9.18 -13.80 -5.89
CA ILE A 190 -8.14 -12.76 -5.89
C ILE A 190 -8.66 -11.38 -6.33
N HIS A 191 -9.66 -11.33 -7.21
CA HIS A 191 -10.23 -10.07 -7.68
C HIS A 191 -11.11 -9.42 -6.60
N ARG A 192 -11.89 -10.23 -5.88
CA ARG A 192 -12.63 -9.82 -4.67
C ARG A 192 -11.69 -9.27 -3.59
N MET A 193 -10.60 -10.01 -3.31
CA MET A 193 -9.59 -9.59 -2.34
C MET A 193 -8.92 -8.28 -2.75
N ASN A 194 -8.56 -8.11 -4.02
CA ASN A 194 -7.98 -6.87 -4.53
C ASN A 194 -8.95 -5.69 -4.41
N GLY A 195 -10.26 -5.90 -4.64
CA GLY A 195 -11.29 -4.91 -4.38
C GLY A 195 -11.32 -4.47 -2.92
N LEU A 196 -11.41 -5.42 -1.98
CA LEU A 196 -11.46 -5.15 -0.53
C LEU A 196 -10.16 -4.51 -0.01
N LYS A 197 -9.01 -4.97 -0.51
CA LYS A 197 -7.69 -4.40 -0.23
C LYS A 197 -7.60 -2.94 -0.69
N ASN A 198 -8.03 -2.65 -1.92
CA ASN A 198 -8.02 -1.27 -2.43
C ASN A 198 -8.96 -0.37 -1.62
N TRP A 199 -10.15 -0.87 -1.26
CA TRP A 199 -11.08 -0.15 -0.40
C TRP A 199 -10.46 0.20 0.96
N GLY A 200 -9.92 -0.78 1.69
CA GLY A 200 -9.31 -0.51 2.99
C GLY A 200 -8.08 0.41 2.88
N ALA A 201 -7.28 0.28 1.81
CA ALA A 201 -6.18 1.18 1.52
C ALA A 201 -6.65 2.64 1.30
N ILE A 202 -7.77 2.86 0.61
CA ILE A 202 -8.37 4.19 0.47
C ILE A 202 -8.80 4.71 1.85
N CYS A 203 -9.51 3.90 2.64
CA CYS A 203 -9.98 4.28 3.96
C CYS A 203 -8.86 4.79 4.87
N MET A 204 -7.72 4.10 4.93
CA MET A 204 -6.57 4.53 5.74
C MET A 204 -5.79 5.69 5.11
N ASN A 205 -5.63 5.70 3.78
CA ASN A 205 -4.80 6.71 3.12
C ASN A 205 -5.51 8.05 2.96
N VAL A 206 -6.84 8.10 2.81
CA VAL A 206 -7.56 9.38 2.72
C VAL A 206 -7.42 10.16 4.02
N VAL A 207 -7.57 9.51 5.17
CA VAL A 207 -7.41 10.18 6.47
C VAL A 207 -5.95 10.54 6.75
N ALA A 208 -5.00 9.67 6.40
CA ALA A 208 -3.58 9.99 6.51
C ALA A 208 -3.17 11.16 5.61
N ALA A 209 -3.62 11.14 4.35
CA ALA A 209 -3.40 12.22 3.38
C ALA A 209 -3.99 13.54 3.86
N ALA A 210 -5.20 13.54 4.42
CA ALA A 210 -5.80 14.74 4.99
C ALA A 210 -4.95 15.28 6.16
N ILE A 211 -4.51 14.42 7.07
CA ILE A 211 -3.65 14.82 8.20
C ILE A 211 -2.32 15.41 7.70
N PHE A 212 -1.67 14.76 6.73
CA PHE A 212 -0.39 15.24 6.18
C PHE A 212 -0.52 16.53 5.37
N ALA A 213 -1.60 16.67 4.60
CA ALA A 213 -1.89 17.91 3.86
C ALA A 213 -2.09 19.08 4.83
N LEU A 214 -2.78 18.86 5.95
CA LEU A 214 -3.02 19.87 6.98
C LEU A 214 -1.78 20.17 7.85
N SER A 215 -0.83 19.24 7.95
CA SER A 215 0.38 19.45 8.77
C SER A 215 1.48 20.27 8.08
N GLY A 216 1.32 20.61 6.79
CA GLY A 216 2.24 21.46 6.05
C GLY A 216 3.57 20.82 5.65
N ILE A 217 3.72 19.49 5.79
CA ILE A 217 4.95 18.75 5.45
C ILE A 217 4.96 18.20 4.02
N VAL A 218 3.91 18.47 3.24
CA VAL A 218 3.71 17.95 1.89
C VAL A 218 4.37 18.87 0.87
N ASP A 219 5.14 18.27 -0.04
CA ASP A 219 5.65 18.96 -1.22
C ASP A 219 4.58 18.93 -2.32
N TRP A 220 3.87 20.04 -2.51
CA TRP A 220 2.74 20.12 -3.43
C TRP A 220 3.10 19.97 -4.92
N PRO A 221 4.15 20.62 -5.46
CA PRO A 221 4.58 20.38 -6.83
C PRO A 221 4.83 18.90 -7.12
N VAL A 222 5.55 18.23 -6.22
CA VAL A 222 5.80 16.78 -6.29
C VAL A 222 4.50 16.01 -6.19
N ALA A 223 3.66 16.32 -5.19
CA ALA A 223 2.39 15.62 -4.96
C ALA A 223 1.47 15.68 -6.18
N LEU A 224 1.37 16.83 -6.86
CA LEU A 224 0.54 17.01 -8.05
C LEU A 224 1.06 16.20 -9.24
N ALA A 225 2.37 16.24 -9.50
CA ALA A 225 3.00 15.44 -10.55
C ALA A 225 2.80 13.93 -10.29
N MET A 226 3.02 13.51 -9.05
CA MET A 226 2.78 12.13 -8.61
C MET A 226 1.30 11.73 -8.73
N THR A 227 0.36 12.63 -8.41
CA THR A 227 -1.08 12.36 -8.50
C THR A 227 -1.49 12.09 -9.93
N ALA A 228 -1.04 12.92 -10.88
CA ALA A 228 -1.32 12.73 -12.29
C ALA A 228 -0.77 11.38 -12.79
N GLY A 229 0.47 11.05 -12.43
CA GLY A 229 1.08 9.76 -12.79
C GLY A 229 0.36 8.57 -12.12
N GLY A 230 0.08 8.68 -10.83
CA GLY A 230 -0.57 7.64 -10.02
C GLY A 230 -2.00 7.34 -10.47
N LEU A 231 -2.77 8.35 -10.89
CA LEU A 231 -4.10 8.17 -11.48
C LEU A 231 -4.03 7.37 -12.79
N LEU A 232 -3.14 7.76 -13.70
CA LEU A 232 -2.91 7.08 -14.97
C LEU A 232 -2.46 5.63 -14.75
N GLY A 233 -1.45 5.46 -13.90
CA GLY A 233 -0.90 4.16 -13.53
C GLY A 233 -1.92 3.25 -12.85
N GLY A 234 -2.66 3.76 -11.87
CA GLY A 234 -3.67 3.00 -11.14
C GLY A 234 -4.82 2.53 -12.04
N TYR A 235 -5.33 3.40 -12.90
CA TYR A 235 -6.39 3.05 -13.84
C TYR A 235 -5.91 2.01 -14.87
N ALA A 236 -4.79 2.27 -15.54
CA ALA A 236 -4.21 1.34 -16.52
C ALA A 236 -3.83 0.00 -15.87
N GLY A 237 -3.23 0.05 -14.69
CA GLY A 237 -2.83 -1.11 -13.90
C GLY A 237 -4.02 -1.98 -13.49
N SER A 238 -5.13 -1.39 -13.04
CA SER A 238 -6.34 -2.15 -12.67
C SER A 238 -6.97 -2.88 -13.87
N ARG A 239 -6.99 -2.26 -15.06
CA ARG A 239 -7.44 -2.87 -16.31
C ARG A 239 -6.52 -4.00 -16.77
N MET A 240 -5.22 -3.80 -16.61
CA MET A 240 -4.19 -4.73 -17.07
C MET A 240 -3.92 -5.87 -16.06
N ALA A 241 -4.33 -5.70 -14.80
CA ALA A 241 -4.18 -6.69 -13.73
C ALA A 241 -4.77 -8.05 -14.08
N GLN A 242 -5.80 -8.08 -14.94
CA GLN A 242 -6.42 -9.31 -15.42
C GLN A 242 -5.61 -10.04 -16.50
N ARG A 243 -4.65 -9.35 -17.15
CA ARG A 243 -3.86 -9.87 -18.29
C ARG A 243 -2.40 -10.12 -17.95
N VAL A 244 -1.90 -9.57 -16.84
CA VAL A 244 -0.50 -9.70 -16.43
C VAL A 244 -0.34 -10.84 -15.44
N SER A 245 0.67 -11.69 -15.67
CA SER A 245 1.02 -12.74 -14.72
C SER A 245 1.43 -12.13 -13.38
N GLN A 246 0.74 -12.51 -12.31
CA GLN A 246 1.08 -12.08 -10.95
C GLN A 246 2.51 -12.43 -10.55
N GLN A 247 3.08 -13.50 -11.10
CA GLN A 247 4.47 -13.89 -10.80
C GLN A 247 5.47 -12.87 -11.34
N ARG A 248 5.23 -12.30 -12.53
CA ARG A 248 6.10 -11.26 -13.10
C ARG A 248 6.06 -9.98 -12.28
N VAL A 249 4.86 -9.53 -11.93
CA VAL A 249 4.67 -8.37 -11.04
C VAL A 249 5.33 -8.62 -9.70
N ARG A 250 5.22 -9.86 -9.19
CA ARG A 250 5.86 -10.23 -7.94
C ARG A 250 7.39 -10.09 -8.00
N HIS A 251 8.03 -10.67 -9.01
CA HIS A 251 9.49 -10.56 -9.15
C HIS A 251 9.95 -9.12 -9.33
N ALA A 252 9.22 -8.31 -10.09
CA ALA A 252 9.53 -6.90 -10.28
C ALA A 252 9.51 -6.12 -8.95
N ILE A 253 8.46 -6.29 -8.14
CA ILE A 253 8.35 -5.61 -6.84
C ILE A 253 9.46 -6.07 -5.88
N VAL A 254 9.80 -7.36 -5.85
CA VAL A 254 10.91 -7.84 -5.01
C VAL A 254 12.23 -7.22 -5.45
N ALA A 255 12.51 -7.21 -6.76
CA ALA A 255 13.73 -6.61 -7.29
C ALA A 255 13.82 -5.11 -6.95
N ILE A 256 12.72 -4.37 -7.15
CA ILE A 256 12.63 -2.95 -6.77
C ILE A 256 12.85 -2.78 -5.26
N GLY A 257 12.13 -3.53 -4.43
CA GLY A 257 12.21 -3.41 -2.98
C GLY A 257 13.61 -3.72 -2.42
N LEU A 258 14.30 -4.72 -2.96
CA LEU A 258 15.69 -5.02 -2.59
C LEU A 258 16.65 -3.94 -3.07
N ALA A 259 16.51 -3.46 -4.31
CA ALA A 259 17.32 -2.36 -4.83
C ALA A 259 17.12 -1.08 -4.01
N SER A 260 15.88 -0.76 -3.67
CA SER A 260 15.50 0.35 -2.81
C SER A 260 16.05 0.22 -1.40
N PHE A 261 15.99 -0.96 -0.79
CA PHE A 261 16.61 -1.21 0.51
C PHE A 261 18.11 -0.94 0.47
N LEU A 262 18.82 -1.52 -0.51
CA LEU A 262 20.27 -1.30 -0.66
C LEU A 262 20.58 0.18 -0.90
N PHE A 263 19.80 0.85 -1.75
CA PHE A 263 19.95 2.27 -2.01
C PHE A 263 19.82 3.12 -0.73
N LEU A 264 18.77 2.89 0.05
CA LEU A 264 18.51 3.62 1.30
C LEU A 264 19.51 3.29 2.41
N LEU A 265 20.09 2.08 2.39
CA LEU A 265 21.13 1.69 3.33
C LEU A 265 22.49 2.34 3.01
N LEU A 266 22.82 2.46 1.73
CA LEU A 266 24.10 2.99 1.25
C LEU A 266 24.13 4.53 1.19
N ARG A 267 22.96 5.18 1.10
CA ARG A 267 22.82 6.64 1.20
C ARG A 267 22.00 6.98 2.45
N PRO A 268 22.64 7.24 3.60
CA PRO A 268 21.92 7.63 4.80
C PRO A 268 21.08 8.88 4.55
N LEU A 269 19.84 8.80 5.02
CA LEU A 269 18.73 9.74 4.85
C LEU A 269 18.87 11.02 5.66
#